data_AF-A0A1I7FJ84-F1
#
_entry.id   AF-A0A1I7FJ84-F1
#
_cell.length_a   1.000
_cell.length_b   1.000
_cell.length_c   1.000
_cell.angle_alpha   90.00
_cell.angle_beta   90.00
_cell.angle_gamma   90.00
#
_symmetry.space_group_name_H-M   'P 1'
#
loop_
_entity.id
_entity.type
_entity.pdbx_description
1 polymer ?
#
loop_
_entity_poly.entity_id
_entity_poly.type
_entity_poly.pdbx_seq_one_letter_code
_entity_poly.pdbx_strand_id
1 'polypeptide(L)'
;MTTIRSDKETAQTYASQLVTTCQTLSDVGNASKDTQTELQGNTKAHDLMEESKSLLVQIVSSVETASQNLHSVASDFEVVDQAGAESFGS
;
A
#
# COMPACT_ATOMS: atom_id res chain seq x y z
N MET A 1 25.91 12.94 -19.47
CA MET A 1 25.53 12.27 -18.21
C MET A 1 24.06 12.58 -17.99
N THR A 2 23.18 11.59 -18.12
CA THR A 2 21.76 11.77 -17.76
C THR A 2 21.68 11.70 -16.25
N THR A 3 21.48 12.86 -15.62
CA THR A 3 21.19 12.99 -14.19
C THR A 3 20.00 12.09 -13.88
N ILE A 4 20.15 11.13 -12.97
CA ILE A 4 19.01 10.32 -12.52
C ILE A 4 18.20 11.25 -11.62
N ARG A 5 17.28 12.00 -12.24
CA ARG A 5 16.38 12.88 -11.52
C ARG A 5 15.26 12.03 -10.94
N SER A 6 15.45 11.58 -9.72
CA SER A 6 14.39 10.95 -8.94
C SER A 6 13.36 12.01 -8.58
N ASP A 7 12.18 11.96 -9.21
CA ASP A 7 11.03 12.75 -8.79
C ASP A 7 10.48 12.18 -7.48
N LYS A 8 11.25 12.36 -6.40
CA LYS A 8 10.95 11.91 -5.04
C LYS A 8 9.57 12.37 -4.60
N GLU A 9 9.22 13.62 -4.91
CA GLU A 9 7.91 14.19 -4.63
C GLU A 9 6.77 13.38 -5.28
N THR A 10 6.95 12.98 -6.54
CA THR A 10 6.00 12.16 -7.29
C THR A 10 5.90 10.75 -6.71
N ALA A 11 7.02 10.12 -6.38
CA ALA A 11 7.05 8.78 -5.78
C ALA A 11 6.39 8.77 -4.38
N GLN A 12 6.69 9.76 -3.54
CA GLN A 12 6.07 9.93 -2.22
C GLN A 12 4.57 10.22 -2.32
N THR A 13 4.16 11.01 -3.31
CA THR A 13 2.74 11.30 -3.58
C THR A 13 1.99 10.03 -3.93
N TYR A 14 2.49 9.23 -4.88
CA TYR A 14 1.86 7.97 -5.25
C TYR A 14 1.84 6.97 -4.09
N ALA A 15 2.94 6.83 -3.35
CA ALA A 15 3.00 5.97 -2.17
C ALA A 15 1.93 6.35 -1.13
N SER A 16 1.75 7.64 -0.87
CA SER A 16 0.77 8.16 0.09
C SER A 16 -0.68 7.95 -0.39
N GLN A 17 -0.93 8.19 -1.69
CA GLN A 17 -2.24 7.93 -2.30
C GLN A 17 -2.61 6.44 -2.24
N LEU A 18 -1.63 5.57 -2.46
CA LEU A 18 -1.80 4.12 -2.46
C LEU A 18 -2.16 3.61 -1.05
N VAL A 19 -1.47 4.11 -0.01
CA VAL A 19 -1.79 3.82 1.40
C VAL A 19 -3.20 4.29 1.77
N THR A 20 -3.54 5.54 1.44
CA THR A 20 -4.86 6.14 1.73
C THR A 20 -6.00 5.35 1.07
N THR A 21 -5.80 4.93 -0.17
CA THR A 21 -6.78 4.12 -0.92
C THR A 21 -6.97 2.76 -0.25
N CYS A 22 -5.90 2.14 0.25
CA CYS A 22 -5.98 0.86 0.95
C CYS A 22 -6.66 0.97 2.33
N GLN A 23 -6.44 2.05 3.08
CA GLN A 23 -7.19 2.30 4.31
C GLN A 23 -8.70 2.43 4.04
N THR A 24 -9.08 3.15 2.98
CA THR A 24 -10.50 3.24 2.57
C THR A 24 -11.10 1.87 2.25
N LEU A 25 -10.33 0.98 1.62
CA LEU A 25 -10.78 -0.39 1.33
C LEU A 25 -11.00 -1.21 2.60
N SER A 26 -10.13 -1.09 3.61
CA SER A 26 -10.25 -1.81 4.89
C SER A 26 -11.56 -1.52 5.62
N ASP A 27 -12.05 -0.28 5.55
CA ASP A 27 -13.28 0.15 6.22
C ASP A 27 -14.56 -0.46 5.58
N VAL A 28 -14.50 -0.85 4.30
CA VAL A 28 -15.62 -1.49 3.58
C VAL A 28 -15.88 -2.92 4.08
N GLY A 29 -14.97 -3.51 4.84
CA GLY A 29 -15.03 -4.91 5.30
C GLY A 29 -16.03 -5.21 6.43
N ASN A 30 -16.70 -4.21 7.01
CA ASN A 30 -17.70 -4.44 8.07
C ASN A 30 -19.09 -4.77 7.50
N ALA A 31 -19.19 -5.88 6.77
CA ALA A 31 -20.48 -6.41 6.35
C ALA A 31 -21.19 -7.09 7.55
N SER A 32 -22.47 -6.78 7.75
CA SER A 32 -23.26 -7.29 8.88
C SER A 32 -23.55 -8.79 8.72
N LYS A 33 -23.28 -9.59 9.77
CA LYS A 33 -23.56 -11.03 9.80
C LYS A 33 -25.02 -11.25 10.21
N ASP A 34 -25.84 -11.86 9.35
CA ASP A 34 -27.17 -12.33 9.74
C ASP A 34 -27.04 -13.51 10.72
N THR A 35 -27.56 -13.35 11.93
CA THR A 35 -27.54 -14.37 12.98
C THR A 35 -28.93 -14.89 13.33
N GLN A 36 -29.99 -14.38 12.70
CA GLN A 36 -31.37 -14.80 12.99
C GLN A 36 -31.74 -16.13 12.34
N THR A 37 -31.05 -16.54 11.27
CA THR A 37 -31.35 -17.79 10.56
C THR A 37 -30.15 -18.76 10.60
N GLU A 38 -30.41 -20.02 10.97
CA GLU A 38 -29.40 -21.11 11.04
C GLU A 38 -29.40 -21.97 9.76
N LEU A 39 -29.64 -21.36 8.60
CA LEU A 39 -29.50 -22.06 7.34
C LEU A 39 -28.02 -22.31 7.04
N GLN A 40 -27.64 -23.49 6.54
CA GLN A 40 -26.24 -23.79 6.17
C GLN A 40 -25.59 -22.73 5.27
N GLY A 41 -26.38 -22.04 4.43
CA GLY A 41 -25.91 -20.93 3.61
C GLY A 41 -25.37 -19.74 4.41
N ASN A 42 -25.89 -19.49 5.61
CA ASN A 42 -25.46 -18.39 6.47
C ASN A 42 -24.08 -18.64 7.07
N THR A 43 -23.80 -19.85 7.55
CA THR A 43 -22.48 -20.21 8.05
C THR A 43 -21.44 -20.03 6.94
N LYS A 44 -21.72 -20.53 5.73
CA LYS A 44 -20.83 -20.37 4.58
C LYS A 44 -20.63 -18.90 4.18
N ALA A 45 -21.68 -18.07 4.29
CA ALA A 45 -21.56 -16.64 4.05
C ALA A 45 -20.66 -15.96 5.09
N HIS A 46 -20.80 -16.30 6.38
CA HIS A 46 -19.94 -15.75 7.44
C HIS A 46 -18.47 -16.15 7.27
N ASP A 47 -18.21 -17.41 6.88
CA ASP A 47 -16.85 -17.90 6.62
C ASP A 47 -16.20 -17.13 5.46
N LEU A 48 -16.94 -16.96 4.35
CA LEU A 48 -16.47 -16.19 3.19
C LEU A 48 -16.24 -14.71 3.52
N MET A 49 -17.07 -14.12 4.38
CA MET A 49 -16.86 -12.74 4.85
C MET A 49 -15.58 -12.61 5.65
N GLU A 50 -15.27 -13.58 6.51
CA GLU A 50 -14.04 -13.59 7.30
C GLU A 50 -12.81 -13.79 6.41
N GLU A 51 -12.89 -14.70 5.44
CA GLU A 51 -11.83 -14.94 4.46
C GLU A 51 -11.56 -13.69 3.60
N SER A 52 -12.63 -13.03 3.13
CA SER A 52 -12.54 -11.78 2.38
C SER A 52 -11.89 -10.66 3.19
N LYS A 53 -12.23 -10.56 4.48
CA LYS A 53 -11.62 -9.59 5.40
C LYS A 53 -10.13 -9.89 5.62
N SER A 54 -9.76 -11.15 5.80
CA SER A 54 -8.36 -11.57 5.93
C SER A 54 -7.55 -11.27 4.67
N LEU A 55 -8.12 -11.54 3.49
CA LEU A 55 -7.48 -11.20 2.21
C LEU A 55 -7.27 -9.69 2.06
N LEU A 56 -8.28 -8.90 2.42
CA LEU A 56 -8.21 -7.44 2.38
C LEU A 56 -7.09 -6.90 3.28
N VAL A 57 -6.95 -7.42 4.50
CA VAL A 57 -5.85 -7.07 5.42
C VAL A 57 -4.49 -7.40 4.79
N GLN A 58 -4.35 -8.55 4.13
CA GLN A 58 -3.11 -8.93 3.46
C GLN A 58 -2.77 -8.02 2.28
N ILE A 59 -3.78 -7.63 1.48
CA ILE A 59 -3.61 -6.67 0.37
C ILE A 59 -3.12 -5.34 0.90
N VAL A 60 -3.78 -4.82 1.94
CA VAL A 60 -3.44 -3.51 2.56
C VAL A 60 -2.01 -3.53 3.08
N SER A 61 -1.62 -4.56 3.82
CA SER A 61 -0.26 -4.69 4.35
C SER A 61 0.80 -4.78 3.24
N SER A 62 0.52 -5.54 2.17
CA SER A 62 1.42 -5.64 1.02
C SER A 62 1.59 -4.31 0.31
N VAL A 63 0.51 -3.56 0.16
CA VAL A 63 0.51 -2.24 -0.44
C VAL A 63 1.24 -1.21 0.43
N GLU A 64 1.02 -1.21 1.74
CA GLU A 64 1.77 -0.36 2.67
C GLU A 64 3.27 -0.63 2.58
N THR A 65 3.67 -1.91 2.52
CA THR A 65 5.06 -2.31 2.33
C THR A 65 5.63 -1.82 1.01
N ALA A 66 4.88 -1.95 -0.09
CA ALA A 66 5.30 -1.45 -1.40
C ALA A 66 5.47 0.07 -1.39
N SER A 67 4.54 0.80 -0.77
CA SER A 67 4.63 2.26 -0.60
C SER A 67 5.86 2.68 0.22
N GLN A 68 6.18 1.97 1.30
CA GLN A 68 7.39 2.22 2.08
C GLN A 68 8.66 1.98 1.26
N ASN A 69 8.71 0.88 0.50
CA ASN A 69 9.83 0.58 -0.38
C ASN A 69 10.02 1.66 -1.46
N LEU A 70 8.92 2.13 -2.07
CA LEU A 70 8.96 3.25 -3.03
C LEU A 70 9.53 4.52 -2.40
N HIS A 71 9.13 4.83 -1.17
CA HIS A 71 9.67 5.98 -0.44
C HIS A 71 11.18 5.82 -0.20
N SER A 72 11.60 4.65 0.31
CA SER A 72 13.02 4.37 0.61
C SER A 72 13.88 4.50 -0.64
N VAL A 73 13.50 3.81 -1.73
CA VAL A 73 14.27 3.82 -2.98
C VAL A 73 14.34 5.23 -3.58
N ALA A 74 13.25 6.00 -3.53
CA ALA A 74 13.27 7.39 -4.00
C ALA A 74 14.23 8.27 -3.18
N SER A 75 14.30 8.06 -1.86
CA SER A 75 15.24 8.75 -0.98
C SER A 75 16.69 8.34 -1.26
N ASP A 76 16.95 7.04 -1.44
CA ASP A 76 18.29 6.51 -1.72
C ASP A 76 18.83 7.04 -3.05
N PHE A 77 17.98 7.12 -4.08
CA PHE A 77 18.40 7.70 -5.35
C PHE A 77 18.70 9.21 -5.24
N GLU A 78 17.95 9.97 -4.43
CA GLU A 78 18.25 11.40 -4.22
C GLU A 78 19.63 11.58 -3.55
N VAL A 79 19.96 10.75 -2.56
CA VAL A 79 21.28 10.78 -1.91
C VAL A 79 22.40 10.49 -2.90
N VAL A 80 22.21 9.49 -3.78
CA VAL A 80 23.19 9.16 -4.83
C VAL A 80 23.34 10.29 -5.84
N ASP A 81 22.24 10.94 -6.25
CA ASP A 81 22.27 12.06 -7.18
C ASP A 81 23.02 13.26 -6.59
N GLN A 82 22.77 13.59 -5.32
CA GLN A 82 23.50 14.64 -4.58
C GLN A 82 25.00 14.34 -4.50
N ALA A 83 25.37 13.11 -4.09
CA ALA A 83 26.77 12.71 -4.00
C ALA A 83 27.47 12.75 -5.36
N GLY A 84 26.78 12.36 -6.44
CA GLY A 84 27.28 12.48 -7.80
C GLY A 84 27.50 13.94 -8.21
N ALA A 85 26.52 14.81 -7.98
CA ALA A 85 26.62 16.23 -8.30
C ALA A 85 27.81 16.91 -7.58
N GLU A 86 28.06 16.58 -6.31
CA GLU A 86 29.23 17.06 -5.57
C GLU A 86 30.55 16.51 -6.12
N SER A 87 30.58 15.24 -6.52
CA SER A 87 31.79 14.55 -7.02
C SER A 87 32.18 14.95 -8.44
N PHE A 88 31.22 15.34 -9.28
CA PHE A 88 31.44 15.74 -10.68
C PHE A 88 31.43 17.26 -10.88
N GLY A 89 31.18 18.03 -9.81
CA GLY A 89 31.14 19.50 -9.81
C GLY A 89 32.49 20.21 -9.55
N SER A 90 33.60 19.47 -9.44
CA SER A 90 34.97 20.00 -9.30
C SER A 90 35.74 20.06 -10.63
#